data_AF-A0A3M2M3H8-F1
#
_entry.id   AF-A0A3M2M3H8-F1
#
_cell.length_a   1.000
_cell.length_b   1.000
_cell.length_c   1.000
_cell.angle_alpha   90.00
_cell.angle_beta   90.00
_cell.angle_gamma   90.00
#
_symmetry.space_group_name_H-M   'P 1'
#
loop_
_entity.id
_entity.type
_entity.pdbx_description
1 polymer ?
#
loop_
_entity_poly.entity_id
_entity_poly.type
_entity_poly.pdbx_seq_one_letter_code
_entity_poly.pdbx_strand_id
1 'polypeptide(L)'
;MGAQGASCPVFGERSALDRRTGRGGAEPGAAEEGTMSEDGTPDGLATEPRAAFLLLGRFALDESRHAWGERDGLGGRPRKDGIAARLTGFLDARRAEPGANLLSGSLDHAASELGLDADGFVHELANAVLGEDRPEPPRMLVHVEAVVRAHLVRTMFGGRPPERPFDLFATEGATAALCYLFDSLQVAGVLRRGDRVATTVPVSAPYLEFLRLDRYAFDVVGISAVRRDGLPSRRLDEAGLARLDDPDVKALHLAGPASAPPDPETLDRIVRTVRAANPGLIIVSDDASGTVAGGLPSLMSALPRNTVGVHSFSKRFGCSGWRLGVLCVNRDNIIDERIAALPDGRRRALDRRYASISPEPERLRFIDRLVADSRDVALARDAGLSTPQQAQMALFALQSLLDTGAINKRQYKDVPEKPLHAVTDEGDEEASA
;
A
#
# COMPACT_ATOMS: atom_id res chain seq x y z
N MET A 1 12.31 -38.40 25.25
CA MET A 1 11.89 -38.35 23.83
C MET A 1 10.89 -37.21 23.72
N GLY A 2 11.18 -36.03 23.16
CA GLY A 2 12.00 -35.75 22.00
C GLY A 2 11.08 -35.21 20.91
N ALA A 3 10.68 -33.94 21.02
CA ALA A 3 10.07 -33.17 19.94
C ALA A 3 10.60 -31.73 20.05
N GLN A 4 11.89 -31.56 19.74
CA GLN A 4 12.40 -30.26 19.36
C GLN A 4 11.74 -29.91 18.02
N GLY A 5 10.91 -28.87 18.02
CA GLY A 5 10.37 -28.31 16.79
C GLY A 5 11.53 -27.84 15.93
N ALA A 6 11.79 -28.53 14.82
CA ALA A 6 12.73 -28.07 13.82
C ALA A 6 12.18 -26.77 13.22
N SER A 7 12.73 -25.63 13.63
CA SER A 7 12.55 -24.38 12.91
C SER A 7 13.08 -24.54 11.49
N CYS A 8 12.28 -24.19 10.48
CA CYS A 8 12.69 -24.21 9.08
C CYS A 8 14.00 -23.42 8.91
N PRO A 9 15.13 -24.04 8.50
CA PRO A 9 16.44 -23.38 8.45
C PRO A 9 16.47 -22.17 7.50
N VAL A 10 15.58 -22.15 6.51
CA VAL A 10 15.55 -21.16 5.42
C VAL A 10 15.26 -19.73 5.92
N PHE A 11 14.56 -19.57 7.04
CA PHE A 11 14.18 -18.26 7.60
C PHE A 11 14.70 -18.01 9.02
N GLY A 12 15.37 -18.99 9.64
CA GLY A 12 15.70 -18.98 11.07
C GLY A 12 16.98 -18.24 11.45
N GLU A 13 18.03 -18.31 10.62
CA GLU A 13 19.38 -17.92 11.07
C GLU A 13 19.62 -16.40 11.07
N ARG A 14 19.00 -15.64 10.15
CA ARG A 14 19.06 -14.16 10.21
C ARG A 14 18.21 -13.59 11.36
N SER A 15 17.08 -14.21 11.71
CA SER A 15 16.21 -13.78 12.83
C SER A 15 16.80 -14.09 14.21
N ALA A 16 17.72 -15.05 14.32
CA ALA A 16 18.34 -15.45 15.57
C ALA A 16 19.57 -14.59 15.93
N LEU A 17 20.22 -13.97 14.94
CA LEU A 17 21.34 -13.06 15.17
C LEU A 17 20.86 -11.73 15.80
N ASP A 18 19.72 -11.19 15.34
CA ASP A 18 19.08 -9.99 15.91
C ASP A 18 18.62 -10.17 17.37
N ARG A 19 18.30 -11.41 17.79
CA ARG A 19 17.75 -11.64 19.13
C ARG A 19 18.78 -11.81 20.24
N ARG A 20 20.07 -11.98 19.94
CA ARG A 20 21.08 -12.36 20.95
C ARG A 20 21.83 -11.21 21.62
N THR A 21 21.60 -9.96 21.24
CA THR A 21 22.35 -8.80 21.79
C THR A 21 21.60 -7.96 22.82
N GLY A 22 20.35 -8.30 23.20
CA GLY A 22 19.46 -7.37 23.91
C GLY A 22 18.85 -7.82 25.25
N ARG A 23 19.51 -8.64 26.08
CA ARG A 23 19.02 -8.91 27.46
C ARG A 23 20.09 -8.60 28.50
N GLY A 24 20.32 -7.32 28.73
CA GLY A 24 20.85 -6.81 30.01
C GLY A 24 19.67 -6.38 30.89
N GLY A 25 19.62 -6.88 32.13
CA GLY A 25 18.47 -6.68 33.02
C GLY A 25 18.21 -5.22 33.40
N ALA A 26 16.94 -4.83 33.39
CA ALA A 26 16.44 -3.63 34.04
C ALA A 26 15.17 -3.98 34.83
N GLU A 27 15.09 -3.46 36.06
CA GLU A 27 13.98 -3.62 37.00
C GLU A 27 12.66 -2.99 36.50
N PRO A 28 11.50 -3.44 37.00
CA PRO A 28 10.20 -3.00 36.47
C PRO A 28 9.81 -1.64 37.06
N GLY A 29 9.89 -0.57 36.27
CA GLY A 29 9.50 0.75 36.76
C GLY A 29 9.67 1.93 35.80
N ALA A 30 9.08 1.89 34.62
CA ALA A 30 8.59 3.04 33.85
C ALA A 30 7.97 2.51 32.55
N ALA A 31 6.80 3.00 32.16
CA ALA A 31 6.27 2.73 30.82
C ALA A 31 7.18 3.44 29.80
N GLU A 32 8.01 2.67 29.11
CA GLU A 32 8.78 3.21 27.97
C GLU A 32 7.79 3.62 26.88
N GLU A 33 7.84 4.90 26.50
CA GLU A 33 7.16 5.43 25.33
C GLU A 33 7.65 4.67 24.08
N GLY A 34 6.69 4.28 23.22
CA GLY A 34 6.87 3.26 22.18
C GLY A 34 8.14 3.43 21.36
N THR A 35 8.95 2.37 21.30
CA THR A 35 10.16 2.32 20.49
C THR A 35 9.83 1.78 19.09
N MET A 36 10.79 1.84 18.16
CA MET A 36 10.73 1.10 16.90
C MET A 36 11.54 -0.17 17.07
N SER A 37 10.98 -1.30 16.67
CA SER A 37 11.77 -2.52 16.47
C SER A 37 12.76 -2.35 15.30
N GLU A 38 13.83 -3.15 15.29
CA GLU A 38 14.94 -3.04 14.31
C GLU A 38 14.51 -3.24 12.85
N ASP A 39 13.34 -3.86 12.61
CA ASP A 39 12.74 -4.03 11.27
C ASP A 39 11.87 -2.83 10.83
N GLY A 40 11.76 -1.80 11.67
CA GLY A 40 10.92 -0.63 11.43
C GLY A 40 9.43 -0.85 11.69
N THR A 41 9.04 -1.88 12.46
CA THR A 41 7.67 -2.07 12.97
C THR A 41 7.48 -1.20 14.23
N PRO A 42 6.42 -0.37 14.29
CA PRO A 42 6.12 0.43 15.48
C PRO A 42 5.68 -0.43 16.66
N ASP A 43 6.08 -0.06 17.88
CA ASP A 43 5.61 -0.70 19.12
C ASP A 43 4.15 -0.39 19.46
N GLY A 44 3.55 0.63 18.83
CA GLY A 44 2.15 1.03 19.01
C GLY A 44 1.22 0.55 17.88
N LEU A 45 0.03 0.04 18.26
CA LEU A 45 -1.02 -0.36 17.32
C LEU A 45 -2.28 0.50 17.48
N ALA A 46 -2.91 0.88 16.36
CA ALA A 46 -4.17 1.64 16.38
C ALA A 46 -5.34 0.76 16.89
N THR A 47 -5.73 0.92 18.14
CA THR A 47 -6.72 0.05 18.82
C THR A 47 -8.17 0.31 18.40
N GLU A 48 -8.58 1.56 18.28
CA GLU A 48 -9.96 1.95 17.92
C GLU A 48 -10.50 1.33 16.62
N PRO A 49 -9.79 1.36 15.47
CA PRO A 49 -10.24 0.73 14.22
C PRO A 49 -10.26 -0.80 14.27
N ARG A 50 -9.48 -1.41 15.17
CA ARG A 50 -9.52 -2.86 15.42
C ARG A 50 -10.71 -3.22 16.30
N ALA A 51 -11.01 -2.39 17.31
CA ALA A 51 -12.21 -2.54 18.12
C ALA A 51 -13.49 -2.39 17.26
N ALA A 52 -13.51 -1.39 16.36
CA ALA A 52 -14.58 -1.23 15.38
C ALA A 52 -14.73 -2.45 14.47
N PHE A 53 -13.63 -3.04 14.01
CA PHE A 53 -13.66 -4.26 13.20
C PHE A 53 -14.33 -5.44 13.96
N LEU A 54 -13.96 -5.64 15.23
CA LEU A 54 -14.54 -6.69 16.06
C LEU A 54 -16.01 -6.44 16.37
N LEU A 55 -16.40 -5.20 16.64
CA LEU A 55 -17.79 -4.82 16.91
C LEU A 55 -18.67 -4.98 15.67
N LEU A 56 -18.15 -4.58 14.50
CA LEU A 56 -18.78 -4.82 13.20
C LEU A 56 -18.95 -6.33 12.95
N GLY A 57 -17.96 -7.15 13.29
CA GLY A 57 -18.05 -8.61 13.18
C GLY A 57 -19.18 -9.19 14.02
N ARG A 58 -19.41 -8.68 15.24
CA ARG A 58 -20.56 -9.10 16.08
C ARG A 58 -21.89 -8.72 15.43
N PHE A 59 -22.02 -7.49 14.94
CA PHE A 59 -23.20 -7.04 14.21
C PHE A 59 -23.46 -7.94 12.98
N ALA A 60 -22.43 -8.20 12.17
CA ALA A 60 -22.56 -9.01 10.97
C ALA A 60 -22.97 -10.47 11.27
N LEU A 61 -22.47 -11.05 12.37
CA LEU A 61 -22.90 -12.37 12.82
C LEU A 61 -24.38 -12.39 13.25
N ASP A 62 -24.85 -11.35 13.92
CA ASP A 62 -26.27 -11.24 14.30
C ASP A 62 -27.15 -11.10 13.05
N GLU A 63 -26.74 -10.28 12.08
CA GLU A 63 -27.40 -10.17 10.78
C GLU A 63 -27.44 -11.49 10.01
N SER A 64 -26.33 -12.24 10.07
CA SER A 64 -26.23 -13.56 9.44
C SER A 64 -27.21 -14.57 10.05
N ARG A 65 -27.34 -14.59 11.39
CA ARG A 65 -28.31 -15.45 12.10
C ARG A 65 -29.75 -15.06 11.78
N HIS A 66 -30.05 -13.76 11.77
CA HIS A 66 -31.37 -13.25 11.43
C HIS A 66 -31.78 -13.63 10.00
N ALA A 67 -30.84 -13.60 9.05
CA ALA A 67 -31.11 -13.95 7.66
C ALA A 67 -31.55 -15.41 7.48
N TRP A 68 -31.05 -16.33 8.32
CA TRP A 68 -31.24 -17.79 8.23
C TRP A 68 -32.27 -18.37 9.21
N GLY A 69 -32.85 -17.54 10.08
CA GLY A 69 -33.91 -17.93 11.00
C GLY A 69 -33.44 -18.79 12.18
N GLU A 70 -32.34 -18.38 12.84
CA GLU A 70 -31.88 -18.92 14.14
C GLU A 70 -31.81 -20.46 14.19
N ARG A 71 -31.03 -21.07 13.30
CA ARG A 71 -30.68 -22.50 13.39
C ARG A 71 -29.34 -22.67 14.11
N ASP A 72 -29.22 -23.71 14.93
CA ASP A 72 -28.04 -23.94 15.76
C ASP A 72 -26.73 -23.88 14.95
N GLY A 73 -25.93 -22.85 15.23
CA GLY A 73 -24.59 -22.65 14.67
C GLY A 73 -24.52 -22.28 13.19
N LEU A 74 -25.65 -21.98 12.51
CA LEU A 74 -25.69 -21.63 11.09
C LEU A 74 -26.23 -20.22 10.86
N GLY A 75 -25.70 -19.54 9.85
CA GLY A 75 -26.11 -18.21 9.41
C GLY A 75 -26.16 -18.11 7.89
N GLY A 76 -26.83 -17.07 7.39
CA GLY A 76 -26.95 -16.76 5.97
C GLY A 76 -26.36 -15.39 5.67
N ARG A 77 -26.51 -14.93 4.42
CA ARG A 77 -26.03 -13.60 4.01
C ARG A 77 -26.79 -12.49 4.71
N PRO A 78 -26.12 -11.50 5.33
CA PRO A 78 -26.73 -10.25 5.75
C PRO A 78 -27.64 -9.67 4.65
N ARG A 79 -28.81 -9.15 5.03
CA ARG A 79 -29.77 -8.56 4.08
C ARG A 79 -29.50 -7.07 3.92
N LYS A 80 -29.33 -6.60 2.68
CA LYS A 80 -29.04 -5.18 2.40
C LYS A 80 -30.10 -4.21 2.92
N ASP A 81 -31.37 -4.47 2.64
CA ASP A 81 -32.42 -3.48 2.90
C ASP A 81 -32.56 -3.15 4.39
N GLY A 82 -32.42 -1.87 4.74
CA GLY A 82 -32.53 -1.35 6.10
C GLY A 82 -31.37 -1.73 7.03
N ILE A 83 -30.27 -2.29 6.51
CA ILE A 83 -29.14 -2.73 7.33
C ILE A 83 -28.43 -1.57 8.01
N ALA A 84 -28.40 -0.38 7.40
CA ALA A 84 -27.81 0.80 8.01
C ALA A 84 -28.59 1.21 9.27
N ALA A 85 -29.93 1.22 9.20
CA ALA A 85 -30.77 1.51 10.35
C ALA A 85 -30.61 0.46 11.47
N ARG A 86 -30.46 -0.83 11.11
CA ARG A 86 -30.17 -1.90 12.08
C ARG A 86 -28.80 -1.72 12.73
N LEU A 87 -27.78 -1.33 11.97
CA LEU A 87 -26.46 -1.00 12.52
C LEU A 87 -26.56 0.20 13.47
N THR A 88 -27.25 1.27 13.09
CA THR A 88 -27.47 2.43 13.98
C THR A 88 -28.12 2.01 15.29
N GLY A 89 -29.21 1.22 15.25
CA GLY A 89 -29.85 0.70 16.47
C GLY A 89 -28.93 -0.20 17.29
N PHE A 90 -28.12 -1.03 16.64
CA PHE A 90 -27.13 -1.89 17.30
C PHE A 90 -26.05 -1.08 18.03
N LEU A 91 -25.56 0.01 17.42
CA LEU A 91 -24.56 0.92 17.98
C LEU A 91 -25.13 1.82 19.09
N ASP A 92 -26.37 2.27 18.95
CA ASP A 92 -27.06 3.07 19.96
C ASP A 92 -27.21 2.34 21.30
N ALA A 93 -27.43 1.03 21.25
CA ALA A 93 -27.44 0.17 22.44
C ALA A 93 -26.05 -0.08 23.03
N ARG A 94 -24.97 0.29 22.31
CA ARG A 94 -23.57 -0.05 22.59
C ARG A 94 -22.63 1.15 22.52
N ARG A 95 -23.14 2.36 22.74
CA ARG A 95 -22.36 3.62 22.60
C ARG A 95 -21.07 3.66 23.43
N ALA A 96 -21.03 2.93 24.54
CA ALA A 96 -19.86 2.85 25.43
C ALA A 96 -18.84 1.76 25.01
N GLU A 97 -19.16 0.89 24.05
CA GLU A 97 -18.22 -0.13 23.59
C GLU A 97 -17.11 0.48 22.71
N PRO A 98 -15.85 0.02 22.87
CA PRO A 98 -14.76 0.41 21.98
C PRO A 98 -15.11 0.19 20.50
N GLY A 99 -14.81 1.17 19.65
CA GLY A 99 -15.14 1.11 18.22
C GLY A 99 -16.53 1.61 17.84
N ALA A 100 -17.47 1.76 18.79
CA ALA A 100 -18.83 2.19 18.47
C ALA A 100 -18.88 3.61 17.88
N ASN A 101 -18.11 4.53 18.46
CA ASN A 101 -18.02 5.91 17.98
C ASN A 101 -17.42 5.98 16.57
N LEU A 102 -16.37 5.19 16.31
CA LEU A 102 -15.78 5.12 14.98
C LEU A 102 -16.76 4.55 13.95
N LEU A 103 -17.51 3.48 14.26
CA LEU A 103 -18.50 2.92 13.33
C LEU A 103 -19.64 3.90 13.05
N SER A 104 -20.15 4.59 14.08
CA SER A 104 -21.19 5.62 13.91
C SER A 104 -20.69 6.76 13.04
N GLY A 105 -19.53 7.34 13.37
CA GLY A 105 -18.95 8.42 12.59
C GLY A 105 -18.57 7.98 11.16
N SER A 106 -18.21 6.71 10.97
CA SER A 106 -17.91 6.15 9.65
C SER A 106 -19.14 6.10 8.76
N LEU A 107 -20.29 5.69 9.32
CA LEU A 107 -21.56 5.68 8.60
C LEU A 107 -21.96 7.10 8.19
N ASP A 108 -21.89 8.03 9.14
CA ASP A 108 -22.22 9.44 8.89
C ASP A 108 -21.31 10.02 7.81
N HIS A 109 -19.99 9.83 7.91
CA HIS A 109 -19.03 10.33 6.93
C HIS A 109 -19.21 9.70 5.54
N ALA A 110 -19.46 8.39 5.47
CA ALA A 110 -19.71 7.70 4.22
C ALA A 110 -20.95 8.27 3.50
N ALA A 111 -22.03 8.54 4.24
CA ALA A 111 -23.26 9.08 3.68
C ALA A 111 -23.15 10.58 3.35
N SER A 112 -22.65 11.41 4.28
CA SER A 112 -22.70 12.87 4.16
C SER A 112 -21.55 13.45 3.32
N GLU A 113 -20.32 12.96 3.53
CA GLU A 113 -19.13 13.52 2.88
C GLU A 113 -18.76 12.78 1.59
N LEU A 114 -18.95 11.46 1.55
CA LEU A 114 -18.64 10.65 0.38
C LEU A 114 -19.85 10.35 -0.51
N GLY A 115 -21.07 10.66 -0.07
CA GLY A 115 -22.29 10.46 -0.84
C GLY A 115 -22.62 9.00 -1.13
N LEU A 116 -22.17 8.07 -0.29
CA LEU A 116 -22.36 6.64 -0.47
C LEU A 116 -23.77 6.20 -0.02
N ASP A 117 -24.31 5.17 -0.68
CA ASP A 117 -25.54 4.49 -0.24
C ASP A 117 -25.30 3.84 1.12
N ALA A 118 -25.97 4.32 2.17
CA ALA A 118 -25.75 3.88 3.54
C ALA A 118 -25.99 2.37 3.71
N ASP A 119 -27.09 1.84 3.14
CA ASP A 119 -27.38 0.40 3.19
C ASP A 119 -26.35 -0.38 2.36
N GLY A 120 -25.96 0.13 1.20
CA GLY A 120 -24.91 -0.46 0.35
C GLY A 120 -23.57 -0.56 1.07
N PHE A 121 -23.14 0.51 1.74
CA PHE A 121 -21.88 0.58 2.46
C PHE A 121 -21.87 -0.37 3.66
N VAL A 122 -22.91 -0.35 4.49
CA VAL A 122 -23.00 -1.22 5.67
C VAL A 122 -23.11 -2.68 5.26
N HIS A 123 -23.87 -3.00 4.20
CA HIS A 123 -23.95 -4.34 3.64
C HIS A 123 -22.59 -4.83 3.13
N GLU A 124 -21.86 -3.98 2.38
CA GLU A 124 -20.51 -4.32 1.90
C GLU A 124 -19.57 -4.62 3.07
N LEU A 125 -19.54 -3.78 4.11
CA LEU A 125 -18.70 -3.99 5.28
C LEU A 125 -19.10 -5.22 6.12
N ALA A 126 -20.40 -5.46 6.30
CA ALA A 126 -20.90 -6.62 7.05
C ALA A 126 -20.58 -7.94 6.34
N ASN A 127 -20.75 -8.01 5.02
CA ASN A 127 -20.32 -9.18 4.24
C ASN A 127 -18.81 -9.32 4.25
N ALA A 128 -18.10 -8.19 4.13
CA ALA A 128 -16.66 -8.19 4.03
C ALA A 128 -15.98 -8.74 5.29
N VAL A 129 -16.45 -8.36 6.49
CA VAL A 129 -15.89 -8.86 7.76
C VAL A 129 -16.14 -10.36 7.97
N LEU A 130 -17.24 -10.90 7.43
CA LEU A 130 -17.55 -12.34 7.50
C LEU A 130 -16.71 -13.17 6.53
N GLY A 131 -16.25 -12.57 5.42
CA GLY A 131 -15.43 -13.29 4.44
C GLY A 131 -16.17 -14.39 3.70
N GLU A 132 -17.51 -14.29 3.58
CA GLU A 132 -18.33 -15.31 2.92
C GLU A 132 -18.15 -15.32 1.39
N ASP A 133 -18.04 -14.13 0.80
CA ASP A 133 -17.94 -13.96 -0.65
C ASP A 133 -16.52 -13.63 -1.09
N ARG A 134 -16.23 -13.99 -2.35
CA ARG A 134 -15.03 -13.51 -3.04
C ARG A 134 -15.10 -11.99 -3.22
N PRO A 135 -13.97 -11.27 -3.24
CA PRO A 135 -13.97 -9.85 -3.54
C PRO A 135 -14.57 -9.57 -4.91
N GLU A 136 -15.59 -8.72 -4.97
CA GLU A 136 -16.24 -8.31 -6.22
C GLU A 136 -16.42 -6.77 -6.23
N PRO A 137 -15.80 -6.04 -7.17
CA PRO A 137 -14.85 -6.55 -8.15
C PRO A 137 -13.54 -7.03 -7.50
N PRO A 138 -12.80 -7.97 -8.12
CA PRO A 138 -11.55 -8.51 -7.57
C PRO A 138 -10.48 -7.46 -7.27
N ARG A 139 -10.52 -6.34 -7.98
CA ARG A 139 -9.58 -5.23 -7.81
C ARG A 139 -9.69 -4.58 -6.42
N MET A 140 -10.90 -4.22 -6.00
CA MET A 140 -11.19 -3.63 -4.69
C MET A 140 -12.71 -3.52 -4.53
N LEU A 141 -13.23 -3.75 -3.32
CA LEU A 141 -14.65 -3.54 -3.02
C LEU A 141 -15.03 -2.07 -3.25
N VAL A 142 -16.23 -1.83 -3.76
CA VAL A 142 -16.62 -0.54 -4.36
C VAL A 142 -16.62 0.60 -3.35
N HIS A 143 -17.26 0.40 -2.18
CA HIS A 143 -17.32 1.44 -1.16
C HIS A 143 -16.00 1.55 -0.38
N VAL A 144 -15.32 0.42 -0.13
CA VAL A 144 -13.95 0.43 0.42
C VAL A 144 -13.01 1.24 -0.47
N GLU A 145 -13.07 1.06 -1.80
CA GLU A 145 -12.26 1.84 -2.75
C GLU A 145 -12.54 3.33 -2.62
N ALA A 146 -13.81 3.75 -2.51
CA ALA A 146 -14.17 5.15 -2.33
C ALA A 146 -13.59 5.75 -1.04
N VAL A 147 -13.69 5.00 0.07
CA VAL A 147 -13.15 5.40 1.37
C VAL A 147 -11.62 5.52 1.34
N VAL A 148 -10.92 4.51 0.82
CA VAL A 148 -9.45 4.50 0.77
C VAL A 148 -8.94 5.57 -0.20
N ARG A 149 -9.64 5.81 -1.30
CA ARG A 149 -9.35 6.91 -2.23
C ARG A 149 -9.48 8.26 -1.53
N ALA A 150 -10.54 8.51 -0.77
CA ALA A 150 -10.68 9.75 0.00
C ALA A 150 -9.55 9.94 1.01
N HIS A 151 -9.15 8.86 1.69
CA HIS A 151 -7.98 8.84 2.55
C HIS A 151 -6.71 9.25 1.81
N LEU A 152 -6.42 8.64 0.65
CA LEU A 152 -5.26 8.97 -0.16
C LEU A 152 -5.30 10.39 -0.70
N VAL A 153 -6.45 10.91 -1.11
CA VAL A 153 -6.58 12.32 -1.52
C VAL A 153 -6.17 13.25 -0.39
N ARG A 154 -6.61 12.97 0.84
CA ARG A 154 -6.24 13.75 2.02
C ARG A 154 -4.75 13.64 2.35
N THR A 155 -4.16 12.46 2.25
CA THR A 155 -2.80 12.19 2.74
C THR A 155 -1.70 12.41 1.69
N MET A 156 -1.97 12.11 0.43
CA MET A 156 -1.01 12.15 -0.68
C MET A 156 -1.24 13.30 -1.66
N PHE A 157 -2.50 13.75 -1.81
CA PHE A 157 -2.83 14.83 -2.74
C PHE A 157 -3.13 16.17 -2.04
N GLY A 158 -2.76 16.30 -0.76
CA GLY A 158 -2.97 17.54 0.00
C GLY A 158 -4.44 17.95 0.13
N GLY A 159 -5.36 16.99 0.09
CA GLY A 159 -6.80 17.22 0.12
C GLY A 159 -7.41 17.70 -1.20
N ARG A 160 -6.62 17.77 -2.29
CA ARG A 160 -7.11 18.18 -3.60
C ARG A 160 -7.14 16.97 -4.53
N PRO A 161 -8.30 16.49 -4.99
CA PRO A 161 -8.34 15.36 -5.91
C PRO A 161 -7.62 15.73 -7.23
N PRO A 162 -6.96 14.78 -7.89
CA PRO A 162 -6.35 15.02 -9.19
C PRO A 162 -7.42 15.29 -10.26
N GLU A 163 -7.04 16.01 -11.32
CA GLU A 163 -7.94 16.34 -12.44
C GLU A 163 -8.55 15.09 -13.09
N ARG A 164 -7.74 14.05 -13.26
CA ARG A 164 -8.17 12.73 -13.70
C ARG A 164 -8.17 11.77 -12.50
N PRO A 165 -9.26 11.01 -12.27
CA PRO A 165 -9.30 10.04 -11.20
C PRO A 165 -8.21 8.98 -11.36
N PHE A 166 -7.74 8.44 -10.24
CA PHE A 166 -6.96 7.20 -10.21
C PHE A 166 -7.83 6.01 -9.88
N ASP A 167 -7.37 4.79 -10.06
CA ASP A 167 -8.03 3.59 -9.55
C ASP A 167 -7.10 2.89 -8.56
N LEU A 168 -7.68 2.10 -7.66
CA LEU A 168 -6.94 1.40 -6.62
C LEU A 168 -6.98 -0.11 -6.82
N PHE A 169 -5.89 -0.81 -6.49
CA PHE A 169 -5.87 -2.27 -6.36
C PHE A 169 -5.39 -2.62 -4.96
N ALA A 170 -6.23 -3.28 -4.16
CA ALA A 170 -5.89 -3.71 -2.81
C ALA A 170 -4.99 -4.95 -2.84
N THR A 171 -3.87 -4.91 -2.12
CA THR A 171 -2.82 -5.94 -2.13
C THR A 171 -2.36 -6.32 -0.72
N GLU A 172 -1.63 -7.43 -0.62
CA GLU A 172 -1.07 -8.00 0.60
C GLU A 172 0.16 -7.19 1.13
N GLY A 173 -0.07 -5.89 1.34
CA GLY A 173 0.95 -4.89 1.68
C GLY A 173 1.69 -4.34 0.45
N ALA A 174 2.59 -3.38 0.70
CA ALA A 174 3.47 -2.83 -0.34
C ALA A 174 4.41 -3.88 -0.95
N THR A 175 4.77 -4.91 -0.18
CA THR A 175 5.59 -6.03 -0.68
C THR A 175 4.95 -6.74 -1.85
N ALA A 176 3.68 -7.14 -1.72
CA ALA A 176 2.94 -7.80 -2.81
C ALA A 176 2.68 -6.81 -3.96
N ALA A 177 2.37 -5.56 -3.65
CA ALA A 177 2.18 -4.50 -4.64
C ALA A 177 3.39 -4.34 -5.57
N LEU A 178 4.61 -4.27 -5.01
CA LEU A 178 5.83 -4.14 -5.80
C LEU A 178 6.10 -5.38 -6.66
N CYS A 179 5.90 -6.58 -6.12
CA CYS A 179 5.98 -7.81 -6.90
C CYS A 179 5.03 -7.78 -8.10
N TYR A 180 3.74 -7.51 -7.88
CA TYR A 180 2.73 -7.45 -8.94
C TYR A 180 3.06 -6.36 -9.96
N LEU A 181 3.51 -5.20 -9.50
CA LEU A 181 3.84 -4.07 -10.37
C LEU A 181 4.97 -4.40 -11.34
N PHE A 182 6.12 -4.84 -10.85
CA PHE A 182 7.27 -5.11 -11.71
C PHE A 182 7.05 -6.34 -12.60
N ASP A 183 6.42 -7.39 -12.09
CA ASP A 183 6.04 -8.56 -12.91
C ASP A 183 5.09 -8.14 -14.03
N SER A 184 4.07 -7.32 -13.74
CA SER A 184 3.10 -6.86 -14.75
C SER A 184 3.70 -5.87 -15.74
N LEU A 185 4.63 -4.99 -15.33
CA LEU A 185 5.37 -4.12 -16.24
C LEU A 185 6.21 -4.93 -17.24
N GLN A 186 6.79 -6.05 -16.80
CA GLN A 186 7.55 -6.96 -17.66
C GLN A 186 6.63 -7.78 -18.58
N VAL A 187 5.53 -8.32 -18.04
CA VAL A 187 4.49 -9.02 -18.81
C VAL A 187 3.87 -8.10 -19.85
N ALA A 188 3.65 -6.82 -19.55
CA ALA A 188 3.20 -5.82 -20.50
C ALA A 188 4.27 -5.48 -21.55
N GLY A 189 5.56 -5.72 -21.27
CA GLY A 189 6.68 -5.34 -22.13
C GLY A 189 7.01 -3.85 -22.08
N VAL A 190 6.55 -3.16 -21.02
CA VAL A 190 6.84 -1.77 -20.70
C VAL A 190 8.22 -1.64 -20.06
N LEU A 191 8.58 -2.59 -19.20
CA LEU A 191 9.95 -2.85 -18.77
C LEU A 191 10.42 -4.19 -19.33
N ARG A 192 11.72 -4.34 -19.53
CA ARG A 192 12.37 -5.53 -20.07
C ARG A 192 13.57 -5.90 -19.21
N ARG A 193 13.99 -7.15 -19.34
CA ARG A 193 15.21 -7.61 -18.69
C ARG A 193 16.39 -6.76 -19.15
N GLY A 194 17.20 -6.25 -18.22
CA GLY A 194 18.34 -5.37 -18.53
C GLY A 194 18.00 -3.88 -18.67
N ASP A 195 16.73 -3.47 -18.61
CA ASP A 195 16.38 -2.05 -18.63
C ASP A 195 16.99 -1.32 -17.43
N ARG A 196 17.36 -0.06 -17.63
CA ARG A 196 17.92 0.79 -16.58
C ARG A 196 16.83 1.34 -15.68
N VAL A 197 16.96 1.08 -14.38
CA VAL A 197 16.02 1.49 -13.33
C VAL A 197 16.77 2.23 -12.24
N ALA A 198 16.38 3.48 -11.99
CA ALA A 198 16.91 4.24 -10.86
C ALA A 198 16.19 3.87 -9.57
N THR A 199 16.90 3.88 -8.44
CA THR A 199 16.30 3.74 -7.10
C THR A 199 16.99 4.66 -6.12
N THR A 200 16.25 5.17 -5.14
CA THR A 200 16.85 5.92 -4.04
C THR A 200 17.66 5.00 -3.13
N VAL A 201 18.78 5.51 -2.62
CA VAL A 201 19.62 4.86 -1.61
C VAL A 201 19.91 5.86 -0.46
N PRO A 202 19.94 5.45 0.81
CA PRO A 202 19.75 4.08 1.27
C PRO A 202 18.30 3.60 1.13
N VAL A 203 18.17 2.30 0.87
CA VAL A 203 16.89 1.60 0.81
C VAL A 203 17.08 0.21 1.42
N SER A 204 15.99 -0.42 1.87
CA SER A 204 16.05 -1.79 2.42
C SER A 204 16.63 -2.76 1.39
N ALA A 205 17.60 -3.58 1.80
CA ALA A 205 18.31 -4.51 0.92
C ALA A 205 17.39 -5.38 0.03
N PRO A 206 16.25 -5.91 0.52
CA PRO A 206 15.33 -6.68 -0.31
C PRO A 206 14.80 -5.92 -1.53
N TYR A 207 14.67 -4.58 -1.48
CA TYR A 207 14.24 -3.79 -2.64
C TYR A 207 15.35 -3.71 -3.71
N LEU A 208 16.62 -3.59 -3.33
CA LEU A 208 17.74 -3.65 -4.28
C LEU A 208 17.93 -5.05 -4.85
N GLU A 209 17.89 -6.07 -3.99
CA GLU A 209 18.02 -7.48 -4.37
C GLU A 209 16.89 -7.88 -5.34
N PHE A 210 15.65 -7.47 -5.04
CA PHE A 210 14.50 -7.73 -5.89
C PHE A 210 14.67 -7.19 -7.31
N LEU A 211 15.13 -5.93 -7.47
CA LEU A 211 15.33 -5.32 -8.80
C LEU A 211 16.44 -6.01 -9.61
N ARG A 212 17.40 -6.65 -8.94
CA ARG A 212 18.54 -7.35 -9.55
C ARG A 212 18.29 -8.85 -9.82
N LEU A 213 17.16 -9.42 -9.35
CA LEU A 213 16.83 -10.84 -9.57
C LEU A 213 16.91 -11.24 -11.04
N ASP A 214 17.34 -12.48 -11.33
CA ASP A 214 17.51 -13.01 -12.69
C ASP A 214 16.30 -12.89 -13.62
N ARG A 215 15.08 -12.79 -13.13
CA ARG A 215 13.94 -12.52 -14.02
C ARG A 215 13.94 -11.09 -14.56
N TYR A 216 14.45 -10.13 -13.80
CA TYR A 216 14.53 -8.72 -14.15
C TYR A 216 15.91 -8.30 -14.62
N ALA A 217 16.97 -8.63 -13.87
CA ALA A 217 18.34 -8.13 -14.04
C ALA A 217 18.39 -6.70 -14.57
N PHE A 218 17.68 -5.79 -13.89
CA PHE A 218 17.73 -4.39 -14.26
C PHE A 218 19.14 -3.83 -14.06
N ASP A 219 19.53 -2.89 -14.92
CA ASP A 219 20.69 -2.03 -14.67
C ASP A 219 20.30 -1.01 -13.60
N VAL A 220 20.53 -1.35 -12.33
CA VAL A 220 20.06 -0.57 -11.18
C VAL A 220 21.02 0.57 -10.88
N VAL A 221 20.51 1.80 -10.94
CA VAL A 221 21.26 3.03 -10.68
C VAL A 221 20.82 3.64 -9.34
N GLY A 222 21.74 3.74 -8.38
CA GLY A 222 21.49 4.41 -7.11
C GLY A 222 21.43 5.94 -7.22
N ILE A 223 20.47 6.56 -6.54
CA ILE A 223 20.40 8.01 -6.27
C ILE A 223 20.50 8.21 -4.76
N SER A 224 21.57 8.84 -4.30
CA SER A 224 21.92 8.90 -2.88
C SER A 224 21.18 10.03 -2.17
N ALA A 225 20.70 9.72 -0.97
CA ALA A 225 20.29 10.74 -0.02
C ALA A 225 21.53 11.51 0.47
N VAL A 226 21.47 12.83 0.39
CA VAL A 226 22.48 13.71 0.97
C VAL A 226 22.53 13.48 2.48
N ARG A 227 23.72 13.25 3.02
CA ARG A 227 23.92 13.08 4.46
C ARG A 227 23.95 14.44 5.17
N ARG A 228 23.23 14.56 6.29
CA ARG A 228 23.29 15.69 7.21
C ARG A 228 23.49 15.15 8.63
N ASP A 229 24.50 15.65 9.33
CA ASP A 229 24.86 15.20 10.68
C ASP A 229 25.03 13.67 10.80
N GLY A 230 25.58 13.06 9.75
CA GLY A 230 25.79 11.61 9.69
C GLY A 230 24.54 10.79 9.37
N LEU A 231 23.36 11.39 9.22
CA LEU A 231 22.11 10.71 8.89
C LEU A 231 21.65 11.02 7.44
N PRO A 232 21.00 10.06 6.74
CA PRO A 232 20.40 10.32 5.44
C PRO A 232 19.29 11.38 5.54
N SER A 233 19.39 12.46 4.78
CA SER A 233 18.33 13.47 4.71
C SER A 233 17.29 13.13 3.63
N ARG A 234 16.20 13.91 3.57
CA ARG A 234 15.17 13.80 2.51
C ARG A 234 15.61 14.40 1.16
N ARG A 235 16.80 14.98 1.09
CA ARG A 235 17.35 15.56 -0.14
C ARG A 235 18.13 14.51 -0.88
N LEU A 236 17.89 14.38 -2.18
CA LEU A 236 18.70 13.52 -3.05
C LEU A 236 19.84 14.31 -3.70
N ASP A 237 20.94 13.63 -3.99
CA ASP A 237 22.11 14.24 -4.59
C ASP A 237 21.88 14.60 -6.07
N GLU A 238 22.40 15.74 -6.51
CA GLU A 238 22.17 16.22 -7.88
C GLU A 238 22.85 15.32 -8.93
N ALA A 239 23.96 14.65 -8.59
CA ALA A 239 24.65 13.78 -9.54
C ALA A 239 23.80 12.55 -9.89
N GLY A 240 23.11 11.96 -8.91
CA GLY A 240 22.13 10.90 -9.09
C GLY A 240 20.86 11.39 -9.78
N LEU A 241 20.33 12.56 -9.38
CA LEU A 241 19.15 13.14 -10.03
C LEU A 241 19.39 13.47 -11.50
N ALA A 242 20.59 13.95 -11.87
CA ALA A 242 20.96 14.23 -13.26
C ALA A 242 20.94 12.98 -14.15
N ARG A 243 21.13 11.78 -13.58
CA ARG A 243 21.00 10.52 -14.34
C ARG A 243 19.57 10.29 -14.84
N LEU A 244 18.55 10.85 -14.16
CA LEU A 244 17.15 10.71 -14.58
C LEU A 244 16.83 11.47 -15.88
N ASP A 245 17.67 12.43 -16.26
CA ASP A 245 17.55 13.17 -17.51
C ASP A 245 17.89 12.30 -18.73
N ASP A 246 18.57 11.16 -18.54
CA ASP A 246 18.81 10.15 -19.56
C ASP A 246 17.51 9.38 -19.90
N PRO A 247 17.00 9.44 -21.15
CA PRO A 247 15.80 8.72 -21.54
C PRO A 247 15.95 7.19 -21.51
N ASP A 248 17.16 6.66 -21.37
CA ASP A 248 17.40 5.23 -21.15
C ASP A 248 17.11 4.78 -19.72
N VAL A 249 17.05 5.69 -18.74
CA VAL A 249 16.44 5.40 -17.43
C VAL A 249 14.92 5.30 -17.61
N LYS A 250 14.39 4.08 -17.55
CA LYS A 250 12.96 3.80 -17.85
C LYS A 250 12.06 3.96 -16.64
N ALA A 251 12.58 3.71 -15.43
CA ALA A 251 11.82 3.84 -14.20
C ALA A 251 12.65 4.40 -13.05
N LEU A 252 11.98 5.08 -12.13
CA LEU A 252 12.48 5.50 -10.82
C LEU A 252 11.66 4.81 -9.73
N HIS A 253 12.31 4.00 -8.90
CA HIS A 253 11.76 3.50 -7.65
C HIS A 253 12.14 4.46 -6.51
N LEU A 254 11.16 5.22 -6.04
CA LEU A 254 11.32 6.19 -4.97
C LEU A 254 10.86 5.57 -3.64
N ALA A 255 11.82 5.15 -2.83
CA ALA A 255 11.61 4.65 -1.48
C ALA A 255 12.48 5.47 -0.52
N GLY A 256 11.89 6.44 0.17
CA GLY A 256 12.67 7.37 1.00
C GLY A 256 13.26 6.72 2.26
N PRO A 257 14.26 7.37 2.90
CA PRO A 257 14.73 6.99 4.24
C PRO A 257 13.54 6.96 5.21
N ALA A 258 13.41 5.89 5.99
CA ALA A 258 12.25 5.63 6.84
C ALA A 258 10.88 5.64 6.11
N SER A 259 10.87 5.55 4.77
CA SER A 259 9.69 5.72 3.90
C SER A 259 9.08 7.13 3.92
N ALA A 260 9.88 8.16 4.20
CA ALA A 260 9.45 9.56 4.13
C ALA A 260 9.59 10.14 2.71
N PRO A 261 8.69 11.03 2.28
CA PRO A 261 8.78 11.64 0.96
C PRO A 261 9.99 12.58 0.84
N PRO A 262 10.54 12.78 -0.38
CA PRO A 262 11.65 13.72 -0.60
C PRO A 262 11.31 15.16 -0.20
N ASP A 263 12.36 15.97 -0.03
CA ASP A 263 12.17 17.41 0.20
C ASP A 263 11.59 18.12 -1.05
N PRO A 264 10.98 19.31 -0.90
CA PRO A 264 10.36 20.03 -2.01
C PRO A 264 11.31 20.29 -3.19
N GLU A 265 12.58 20.57 -2.91
CA GLU A 265 13.56 20.84 -3.95
C GLU A 265 13.87 19.60 -4.79
N THR A 266 14.00 18.43 -4.15
CA THR A 266 14.14 17.14 -4.85
C THR A 266 12.90 16.84 -5.69
N LEU A 267 11.70 17.05 -5.14
CA LEU A 267 10.45 16.86 -5.87
C LEU A 267 10.38 17.76 -7.11
N ASP A 268 10.69 19.05 -6.97
CA ASP A 268 10.70 20.00 -8.08
C ASP A 268 11.76 19.65 -9.14
N ARG A 269 12.91 19.09 -8.73
CA ARG A 269 13.93 18.60 -9.66
C ARG A 269 13.41 17.41 -10.48
N ILE A 270 12.77 16.43 -9.84
CA ILE A 270 12.16 15.28 -10.53
C ILE A 270 11.04 15.75 -11.48
N VAL A 271 10.19 16.68 -11.05
CA VAL A 271 9.15 17.29 -11.90
C VAL A 271 9.74 17.94 -13.14
N ARG A 272 10.84 18.70 -12.99
CA ARG A 272 11.56 19.30 -14.13
C ARG A 272 12.12 18.24 -15.07
N THR A 273 12.75 17.19 -14.55
CA THR A 273 13.24 16.06 -15.36
C THR A 273 12.11 15.47 -16.21
N VAL A 274 10.99 15.11 -15.60
CA VAL A 274 9.89 14.46 -16.32
C VAL A 274 9.28 15.41 -17.37
N ARG A 275 9.13 16.69 -17.06
CA ARG A 275 8.52 17.64 -18.01
C ARG A 275 9.44 18.01 -19.17
N ALA A 276 10.76 18.05 -18.96
CA ALA A 276 11.69 18.64 -19.93
C ALA A 276 12.65 17.64 -20.60
N ALA A 277 13.11 16.62 -19.86
CA ALA A 277 14.18 15.73 -20.32
C ALA A 277 13.70 14.30 -20.57
N ASN A 278 12.92 13.74 -19.64
CA ASN A 278 12.48 12.34 -19.69
C ASN A 278 10.96 12.20 -19.40
N PRO A 279 10.08 12.62 -20.33
CA PRO A 279 8.63 12.50 -20.18
C PRO A 279 8.13 11.05 -20.13
N GLY A 280 8.98 10.10 -20.52
CA GLY A 280 8.71 8.67 -20.43
C GLY A 280 9.04 8.05 -19.08
N LEU A 281 9.63 8.76 -18.12
CA LEU A 281 10.02 8.15 -16.86
C LEU A 281 8.80 7.61 -16.10
N ILE A 282 8.80 6.31 -15.78
CA ILE A 282 7.81 5.69 -14.89
C ILE A 282 8.29 5.87 -13.46
N ILE A 283 7.46 6.41 -12.59
CA ILE A 283 7.80 6.62 -11.17
C ILE A 283 6.99 5.63 -10.34
N VAL A 284 7.68 4.85 -9.51
CA VAL A 284 7.08 3.99 -8.49
C VAL A 284 7.33 4.65 -7.14
N SER A 285 6.29 5.27 -6.56
CA SER A 285 6.40 6.01 -5.30
C SER A 285 5.96 5.12 -4.12
N ASP A 286 6.91 4.59 -3.35
CA ASP A 286 6.65 3.81 -2.13
C ASP A 286 6.55 4.73 -0.90
N ASP A 287 5.42 5.44 -0.82
CA ASP A 287 5.11 6.36 0.27
C ASP A 287 4.45 5.60 1.45
N ALA A 288 5.16 4.64 2.03
CA ALA A 288 4.64 3.80 3.13
C ALA A 288 4.36 4.56 4.45
N SER A 289 4.86 5.79 4.63
CA SER A 289 4.59 6.60 5.84
C SER A 289 3.45 7.61 5.66
N GLY A 290 3.05 7.94 4.43
CA GLY A 290 1.82 8.65 4.10
C GLY A 290 1.48 9.93 4.86
N THR A 291 2.46 10.63 5.45
CA THR A 291 2.21 11.91 6.10
C THR A 291 3.27 12.92 5.71
N VAL A 292 2.97 13.71 4.69
CA VAL A 292 3.55 15.04 4.61
C VAL A 292 2.82 15.92 5.61
N ALA A 293 3.38 16.07 6.80
CA ALA A 293 3.00 17.18 7.66
C ALA A 293 3.28 18.49 6.89
N GLY A 294 2.22 19.27 6.58
CA GLY A 294 2.36 20.59 5.95
C GLY A 294 1.93 20.71 4.49
N GLY A 295 1.32 19.68 3.88
CA GLY A 295 0.68 19.82 2.57
C GLY A 295 1.64 19.95 1.37
N LEU A 296 2.89 19.48 1.50
CA LEU A 296 3.77 19.34 0.33
C LEU A 296 3.19 18.28 -0.63
N PRO A 297 3.23 18.54 -1.95
CA PRO A 297 2.66 17.65 -2.95
C PRO A 297 3.46 16.34 -3.09
N SER A 298 2.80 15.19 -3.09
CA SER A 298 3.41 13.92 -3.56
C SER A 298 3.63 13.95 -5.07
N LEU A 299 4.56 13.15 -5.59
CA LEU A 299 4.71 12.91 -7.03
C LEU A 299 3.43 12.34 -7.65
N MET A 300 2.60 11.65 -6.87
CA MET A 300 1.27 11.23 -7.31
C MET A 300 0.36 12.42 -7.68
N SER A 301 0.55 13.56 -7.03
CA SER A 301 -0.19 14.80 -7.32
C SER A 301 0.51 15.66 -8.38
N ALA A 302 1.84 15.73 -8.35
CA ALA A 302 2.62 16.58 -9.27
C ALA A 302 2.80 15.97 -10.68
N LEU A 303 2.89 14.64 -10.75
CA LEU A 303 3.13 13.84 -11.95
C LEU A 303 2.19 12.61 -12.00
N PRO A 304 0.85 12.80 -11.94
CA PRO A 304 -0.10 11.69 -11.84
C PRO A 304 -0.02 10.70 -13.01
N ARG A 305 0.29 11.19 -14.23
CA ARG A 305 0.39 10.36 -15.43
C ARG A 305 1.62 9.44 -15.43
N ASN A 306 2.68 9.84 -14.74
CA ASN A 306 3.96 9.12 -14.70
C ASN A 306 4.10 8.26 -13.44
N THR A 307 3.25 8.45 -12.42
CA THR A 307 3.45 7.89 -11.09
C THR A 307 2.46 6.77 -10.78
N VAL A 308 2.99 5.60 -10.44
CA VAL A 308 2.26 4.54 -9.73
C VAL A 308 2.53 4.69 -8.24
N GLY A 309 1.48 4.94 -7.46
CA GLY A 309 1.59 5.00 -6.01
C GLY A 309 1.55 3.62 -5.39
N VAL A 310 2.45 3.36 -4.44
CA VAL A 310 2.44 2.18 -3.58
C VAL A 310 2.23 2.68 -2.16
N HIS A 311 1.07 2.38 -1.57
CA HIS A 311 0.75 2.80 -0.21
C HIS A 311 0.60 1.60 0.72
N SER A 312 1.12 1.73 1.93
CA SER A 312 1.07 0.70 2.98
C SER A 312 0.46 1.27 4.26
N PHE A 313 -0.44 0.52 4.88
CA PHE A 313 -1.01 0.88 6.18
C PHE A 313 -0.14 0.38 7.35
N SER A 314 0.88 -0.45 7.08
CA SER A 314 1.62 -1.20 8.10
C SER A 314 2.24 -0.32 9.18
N LYS A 315 3.07 0.65 8.78
CA LYS A 315 3.80 1.51 9.73
C LYS A 315 2.84 2.44 10.47
N ARG A 316 1.97 3.14 9.74
CA ARG A 316 1.10 4.16 10.33
C ARG A 316 0.11 3.61 11.37
N PHE A 317 -0.37 2.39 11.18
CA PHE A 317 -1.41 1.80 12.04
C PHE A 317 -0.91 0.61 12.86
N GLY A 318 0.41 0.35 12.88
CA GLY A 318 1.02 -0.80 13.54
C GLY A 318 0.43 -2.13 13.07
N CYS A 319 0.22 -2.29 11.76
CA CYS A 319 -0.57 -3.39 11.19
C CYS A 319 0.23 -4.29 10.23
N SER A 320 1.55 -4.43 10.43
CA SER A 320 2.43 -5.26 9.59
C SER A 320 1.94 -6.70 9.37
N GLY A 321 1.24 -7.30 10.35
CA GLY A 321 0.64 -8.64 10.23
C GLY A 321 -0.66 -8.70 9.44
N TRP A 322 -1.37 -7.57 9.27
CA TRP A 322 -2.60 -7.51 8.46
C TRP A 322 -2.32 -7.49 6.95
N ARG A 323 -1.09 -7.14 6.54
CA ARG A 323 -0.68 -7.10 5.12
C ARG A 323 -1.59 -6.20 4.28
N LEU A 324 -1.70 -4.93 4.63
CA LEU A 324 -2.62 -4.00 3.95
C LEU A 324 -1.84 -2.99 3.11
N GLY A 325 -2.02 -3.06 1.79
CA GLY A 325 -1.47 -2.10 0.86
C GLY A 325 -2.41 -1.83 -0.31
N VAL A 326 -2.12 -0.77 -1.05
CA VAL A 326 -2.83 -0.43 -2.29
C VAL A 326 -1.85 0.07 -3.35
N LEU A 327 -2.06 -0.39 -4.59
CA LEU A 327 -1.52 0.25 -5.78
C LEU A 327 -2.50 1.33 -6.25
N CYS A 328 -1.97 2.47 -6.65
CA CYS A 328 -2.73 3.60 -7.19
C CYS A 328 -2.21 3.97 -8.58
N VAL A 329 -3.09 3.93 -9.57
CA VAL A 329 -2.74 4.22 -10.97
C VAL A 329 -3.72 5.26 -11.51
N ASN A 330 -3.23 6.36 -12.07
CA ASN A 330 -4.10 7.35 -12.71
C ASN A 330 -4.79 6.73 -13.94
N ARG A 331 -6.07 7.07 -14.20
CA ARG A 331 -6.79 6.58 -15.38
C ARG A 331 -6.21 7.10 -16.70
N ASP A 332 -5.51 8.23 -16.64
CA ASP A 332 -4.66 8.73 -17.71
C ASP A 332 -3.21 8.53 -17.25
N ASN A 333 -2.52 7.55 -17.82
CA ASN A 333 -1.15 7.21 -17.44
C ASN A 333 -0.31 6.76 -18.64
N ILE A 334 1.00 6.99 -18.55
CA ILE A 334 1.94 6.67 -19.62
C ILE A 334 2.13 5.17 -19.83
N ILE A 335 1.75 4.32 -18.88
CA ILE A 335 1.92 2.86 -18.98
C ILE A 335 0.91 2.31 -19.98
N ASP A 336 -0.36 2.70 -19.86
CA ASP A 336 -1.40 2.35 -20.83
C ASP A 336 -1.09 2.90 -22.22
N GLU A 337 -0.58 4.13 -22.32
CA GLU A 337 -0.12 4.70 -23.60
C GLU A 337 1.00 3.87 -24.23
N ARG A 338 1.99 3.46 -23.43
CA ARG A 338 3.09 2.61 -23.90
C ARG A 338 2.59 1.25 -24.36
N ILE A 339 1.66 0.64 -23.63
CA ILE A 339 1.05 -0.64 -23.99
C ILE A 339 0.33 -0.52 -25.34
N ALA A 340 -0.44 0.54 -25.53
CA ALA A 340 -1.14 0.81 -26.79
C ALA A 340 -0.17 1.04 -27.96
N ALA A 341 1.00 1.62 -27.70
CA ALA A 341 2.05 1.89 -28.69
C ALA A 341 3.00 0.70 -28.97
N LEU A 342 2.85 -0.43 -28.28
CA LEU A 342 3.71 -1.61 -28.51
C LEU A 342 3.58 -2.12 -29.95
N PRO A 343 4.62 -2.77 -30.52
CA PRO A 343 4.52 -3.40 -31.82
C PRO A 343 3.37 -4.41 -31.91
N ASP A 344 2.75 -4.50 -33.08
CA ASP A 344 1.64 -5.40 -33.40
C ASP A 344 1.78 -6.83 -32.86
N GLY A 345 2.96 -7.44 -33.02
CA GLY A 345 3.22 -8.79 -32.53
C GLY A 345 3.10 -8.90 -31.00
N ARG A 346 3.54 -7.86 -30.27
CA ARG A 346 3.45 -7.80 -28.82
C ARG A 346 2.03 -7.53 -28.35
N ARG A 347 1.30 -6.61 -29.01
CA ARG A 347 -0.12 -6.36 -28.70
C ARG A 347 -0.95 -7.64 -28.87
N ARG A 348 -0.82 -8.33 -30.01
CA ARG A 348 -1.49 -9.63 -30.23
C ARG A 348 -1.14 -10.70 -29.19
N ALA A 349 0.08 -10.68 -28.65
CA ALA A 349 0.46 -11.60 -27.57
C ALA A 349 -0.25 -11.28 -26.25
N LEU A 350 -0.40 -9.99 -25.92
CA LEU A 350 -1.19 -9.54 -24.77
C LEU A 350 -2.68 -9.84 -24.97
N ASP A 351 -3.21 -9.63 -26.18
CA ASP A 351 -4.61 -9.92 -26.49
C ASP A 351 -4.91 -11.40 -26.25
N ARG A 352 -4.05 -12.30 -26.74
CA ARG A 352 -4.16 -13.75 -26.46
C ARG A 352 -4.05 -14.08 -24.98
N ARG A 353 -3.20 -13.39 -24.23
CA ARG A 353 -3.01 -13.63 -22.79
C ARG A 353 -4.29 -13.36 -22.02
N TYR A 354 -4.96 -12.23 -22.28
CA TYR A 354 -6.14 -11.80 -21.51
C TYR A 354 -7.49 -12.17 -22.15
N ALA A 355 -7.49 -12.86 -23.30
CA ALA A 355 -8.70 -13.28 -24.01
C ALA A 355 -9.66 -14.15 -23.17
N SER A 356 -9.16 -14.83 -22.14
CA SER A 356 -10.00 -15.65 -21.24
C SER A 356 -10.83 -14.83 -20.25
N ILE A 357 -10.45 -13.57 -20.00
CA ILE A 357 -11.10 -12.70 -18.99
C ILE A 357 -11.83 -11.49 -19.58
N SER A 358 -11.54 -11.13 -20.83
CA SER A 358 -12.18 -10.02 -21.53
C SER A 358 -12.39 -10.32 -23.01
N PRO A 359 -13.56 -9.99 -23.59
CA PRO A 359 -13.77 -10.04 -25.04
C PRO A 359 -13.02 -8.91 -25.79
N GLU A 360 -12.59 -7.87 -25.09
CA GLU A 360 -11.80 -6.74 -25.62
C GLU A 360 -10.51 -6.56 -24.78
N PRO A 361 -9.55 -7.52 -24.82
CA PRO A 361 -8.29 -7.46 -24.09
C PRO A 361 -7.49 -6.16 -24.27
N GLU A 362 -7.54 -5.58 -25.47
CA GLU A 362 -6.84 -4.37 -25.86
C GLU A 362 -7.33 -3.14 -25.08
N ARG A 363 -8.54 -3.19 -24.52
CA ARG A 363 -9.13 -2.14 -23.69
C ARG A 363 -8.87 -2.32 -22.20
N LEU A 364 -8.27 -3.44 -21.78
CA LEU A 364 -7.90 -3.64 -20.38
C LEU A 364 -6.80 -2.65 -19.99
N ARG A 365 -7.13 -1.82 -19.01
CA ARG A 365 -6.20 -0.86 -18.41
C ARG A 365 -5.14 -1.59 -17.60
N PHE A 366 -3.99 -0.96 -17.42
CA PHE A 366 -2.86 -1.56 -16.72
C PHE A 366 -3.21 -1.99 -15.29
N ILE A 367 -4.05 -1.23 -14.58
CA ILE A 367 -4.50 -1.62 -13.23
C ILE A 367 -5.35 -2.88 -13.21
N ASP A 368 -6.14 -3.14 -14.24
CA ASP A 368 -6.94 -4.36 -14.34
C ASP A 368 -6.04 -5.55 -14.76
N ARG A 369 -4.97 -5.30 -15.52
CA ARG A 369 -3.91 -6.28 -15.81
C ARG A 369 -3.12 -6.66 -14.57
N LEU A 370 -2.81 -5.71 -13.68
CA LEU A 370 -2.17 -6.00 -12.38
C LEU A 370 -2.97 -7.04 -11.57
N VAL A 371 -4.30 -6.89 -11.53
CA VAL A 371 -5.19 -7.83 -10.86
C VAL A 371 -5.14 -9.20 -11.54
N ALA A 372 -5.24 -9.23 -12.87
CA ALA A 372 -5.19 -10.47 -13.64
C ALA A 372 -3.86 -11.21 -13.47
N ASP A 373 -2.74 -10.50 -13.63
CA ASP A 373 -1.39 -11.06 -13.52
C ASP A 373 -1.06 -11.53 -12.11
N SER A 374 -1.67 -10.93 -11.06
CA SER A 374 -1.47 -11.36 -9.68
C SER A 374 -1.92 -12.80 -9.39
N ARG A 375 -2.73 -13.40 -10.27
CA ARG A 375 -3.23 -14.78 -10.19
C ARG A 375 -3.22 -15.46 -11.57
N ASP A 376 -2.17 -15.23 -12.36
CA ASP A 376 -1.92 -15.92 -13.64
C ASP A 376 -3.07 -15.85 -14.67
N VAL A 377 -3.84 -14.75 -14.64
CA VAL A 377 -4.94 -14.40 -15.54
C VAL A 377 -6.16 -15.32 -15.46
N ALA A 378 -5.99 -16.63 -15.64
CA ALA A 378 -7.07 -17.62 -15.58
C ALA A 378 -7.82 -17.60 -14.24
N LEU A 379 -7.16 -17.19 -13.15
CA LEU A 379 -7.76 -17.10 -11.81
C LEU A 379 -8.10 -15.65 -11.41
N ALA A 380 -8.15 -14.70 -12.36
CA ALA A 380 -8.42 -13.29 -12.07
C ALA A 380 -9.78 -13.05 -11.36
N ARG A 381 -10.77 -13.93 -11.59
CA ARG A 381 -12.09 -13.87 -10.92
C ARG A 381 -12.04 -14.28 -9.44
N ASP A 382 -10.95 -14.89 -9.01
CA ASP A 382 -10.68 -15.30 -7.62
C ASP A 382 -9.47 -14.52 -7.05
N ALA A 383 -9.03 -13.47 -7.75
CA ALA A 383 -7.98 -12.57 -7.28
C ALA A 383 -8.50 -11.58 -6.24
N GLY A 384 -7.61 -10.67 -5.83
CA GLY A 384 -7.93 -9.62 -4.88
C GLY A 384 -7.59 -9.96 -3.45
N LEU A 385 -7.41 -8.91 -2.65
CA LEU A 385 -7.20 -8.99 -1.22
C LEU A 385 -8.47 -9.50 -0.53
N SER A 386 -8.33 -10.32 0.52
CA SER A 386 -9.50 -10.86 1.23
C SER A 386 -10.44 -9.75 1.73
N THR A 387 -11.74 -10.00 1.69
CA THR A 387 -12.72 -8.98 2.10
C THR A 387 -12.55 -8.54 3.57
N PRO A 388 -12.16 -9.39 4.54
CA PRO A 388 -11.92 -8.91 5.90
C PRO A 388 -10.71 -7.97 5.99
N GLN A 389 -9.65 -8.21 5.21
CA GLN A 389 -8.52 -7.28 5.13
C GLN A 389 -8.94 -5.94 4.53
N GLN A 390 -9.79 -5.95 3.49
CA GLN A 390 -10.35 -4.73 2.91
C GLN A 390 -11.26 -3.97 3.90
N ALA A 391 -12.09 -4.66 4.69
CA ALA A 391 -12.89 -4.03 5.74
C ALA A 391 -12.02 -3.37 6.82
N GLN A 392 -10.97 -4.05 7.30
CA GLN A 392 -10.03 -3.44 8.25
C GLN A 392 -9.28 -2.25 7.64
N MET A 393 -8.92 -2.32 6.36
CA MET A 393 -8.32 -1.21 5.60
C MET A 393 -9.24 0.01 5.55
N ALA A 394 -10.54 -0.19 5.25
CA ALA A 394 -11.53 0.88 5.29
C ALA A 394 -11.60 1.54 6.67
N LEU A 395 -11.64 0.75 7.75
CA LEU A 395 -11.72 1.28 9.11
C LEU A 395 -10.47 2.10 9.51
N PHE A 396 -9.28 1.70 9.08
CA PHE A 396 -8.07 2.53 9.26
C PHE A 396 -8.16 3.85 8.48
N ALA A 397 -8.62 3.78 7.23
CA ALA A 397 -8.81 4.95 6.38
C ALA A 397 -9.84 5.92 6.99
N LEU A 398 -10.98 5.41 7.48
CA LEU A 398 -12.06 6.17 8.12
C LEU A 398 -11.60 6.82 9.42
N GLN A 399 -10.86 6.10 10.26
CA GLN A 399 -10.27 6.70 11.47
C GLN A 399 -9.41 7.91 11.09
N SER A 400 -8.58 7.79 10.06
CA SER A 400 -7.76 8.91 9.58
C SER A 400 -8.58 10.06 8.95
N LEU A 401 -9.76 9.79 8.41
CA LEU A 401 -10.64 10.81 7.83
C LEU A 401 -11.42 11.56 8.92
N LEU A 402 -11.85 10.84 9.96
CA LEU A 402 -12.60 11.38 11.08
C LEU A 402 -11.73 12.09 12.12
N ASP A 403 -10.47 11.69 12.25
CA ASP A 403 -9.51 12.35 13.13
C ASP A 403 -9.16 13.76 12.59
N THR A 404 -9.91 14.76 13.06
CA THR A 404 -9.76 16.18 12.72
C THR A 404 -8.82 16.93 13.66
N GLY A 405 -8.29 16.28 14.71
CA GLY A 405 -7.50 16.95 15.75
C GLY A 405 -6.35 16.12 16.31
N ALA A 406 -5.11 16.51 15.98
CA ALA A 406 -3.83 16.32 16.68
C ALA A 406 -3.39 14.95 17.27
N ILE A 407 -4.26 13.98 17.50
CA ILE A 407 -3.96 12.78 18.32
C ILE A 407 -3.00 11.85 17.58
N ASN A 408 -3.19 11.60 16.27
CA ASN A 408 -2.24 10.85 15.46
C ASN A 408 -1.04 11.67 14.94
N LYS A 409 -1.10 13.01 14.96
CA LYS A 409 0.03 13.86 14.53
C LYS A 409 1.16 13.93 15.56
N ARG A 410 0.89 13.64 16.84
CA ARG A 410 1.88 13.68 17.93
C ARG A 410 2.48 12.31 18.22
N GLN A 411 1.67 11.24 18.26
CA GLN A 411 2.14 9.90 18.66
C GLN A 411 3.19 9.27 17.74
N TYR A 412 3.38 9.77 16.52
CA TYR A 412 4.36 9.26 15.55
C TYR A 412 5.41 10.29 15.12
N LYS A 413 5.35 11.53 15.63
CA LYS A 413 6.40 12.53 15.40
C LYS A 413 7.59 12.37 16.35
N ASP A 414 7.36 11.73 17.49
CA ASP A 414 8.33 11.67 18.60
C ASP A 414 8.97 10.29 18.77
N VAL A 415 8.76 9.36 17.82
CA VAL A 415 9.44 8.06 17.87
C VAL A 415 10.84 8.19 17.24
N PRO A 416 11.93 7.93 17.98
CA PRO A 416 13.29 8.11 17.47
C PRO A 416 13.56 7.24 16.24
N GLU A 417 14.12 7.86 15.19
CA GLU A 417 14.62 7.18 14.01
C GLU A 417 15.80 6.27 14.40
N LYS A 418 15.56 4.96 14.57
CA LYS A 418 16.67 4.00 14.61
C LYS A 418 17.15 3.72 13.18
N PRO A 419 18.47 3.69 12.93
CA PRO A 419 19.00 3.33 11.62
C PRO A 419 18.60 1.88 11.29
N LEU A 420 17.83 1.69 10.21
CA LEU A 420 17.75 0.38 9.56
C LEU A 420 19.14 0.01 9.04
N HIS A 421 19.50 -1.28 9.09
CA HIS A 421 20.66 -1.81 8.36
C HIS A 421 20.49 -1.54 6.86
N ALA A 422 21.02 -0.40 6.43
CA ALA A 422 20.91 0.11 5.07
C ALA A 422 22.17 -0.25 4.29
N VAL A 423 21.99 -0.76 3.07
CA VAL A 423 23.10 -1.01 2.14
C VAL A 423 23.36 0.27 1.35
N THR A 424 24.59 0.75 1.38
CA THR A 424 25.11 1.79 0.49
C THR A 424 25.73 1.11 -0.74
N ASP A 425 25.56 1.71 -1.92
CA ASP A 425 26.14 1.20 -3.17
C ASP A 425 27.64 1.55 -3.16
N GLU A 426 28.45 0.74 -2.48
CA GLU A 426 29.91 0.77 -2.64
C GLU A 426 30.24 -0.05 -3.88
N GLY A 427 30.54 0.65 -4.97
CA GLY A 427 31.15 0.04 -6.16
C GLY A 427 32.55 -0.48 -5.82
N ASP A 428 32.90 -1.60 -6.44
CA ASP A 428 34.20 -2.27 -6.38
C ASP A 428 35.38 -1.30 -6.70
N GLU A 429 35.91 -0.64 -5.67
CA GLU A 429 37.24 -0.02 -5.68
C GLU A 429 38.09 -0.60 -4.53
N GLU A 430 38.42 -1.88 -4.59
CA GLU A 430 39.62 -2.38 -3.90
C GLU A 430 40.15 -3.68 -4.54
N ALA A 431 40.76 -3.53 -5.72
CA ALA A 431 41.70 -4.49 -6.26
C ALA A 431 42.84 -3.76 -6.99
N SER A 432 43.57 -2.92 -6.26
CA SER A 432 44.89 -2.40 -6.67
C SER A 432 45.59 -1.70 -5.50
N ALA A 433 46.22 -2.48 -4.64
CA ALA A 433 47.44 -2.10 -3.92
C ALA A 433 48.14 -3.36 -3.39
#